data_AF-A0A1I5YFR7-F1
#
_entry.id   AF-A0A1I5YFR7-F1
#
_cell.length_a   1.000
_cell.length_b   1.000
_cell.length_c   1.000
_cell.angle_alpha   90.00
_cell.angle_beta   90.00
_cell.angle_gamma   90.00
#
_symmetry.space_group_name_H-M   'P 1'
#
loop_
_entity.id
_entity.type
_entity.pdbx_description
1 polymer ?
#
loop_
_entity_poly.entity_id
_entity_poly.type
_entity_poly.pdbx_seq_one_letter_code
_entity_poly.pdbx_strand_id
1 'polypeptide(L)'
;MHSERTIYNYVDYGLFTARNIDLPRKVVYRPRKKSADHFKVDKSCRVGRTYEDFLNFLKEHPDTPVVEIDTVEGTKGGKVLLTIHFIGSQFMLAFIRDANTSQSVIDVFEQLYLKLGLEVF
;
A
#
# COMPACT_ATOMS: atom_id res chain seq x y z
N MET A 1 -42.17 37.81 17.93
CA MET A 1 -42.07 37.27 16.56
C MET A 1 -40.75 36.53 16.46
N HIS A 2 -40.77 35.20 16.51
CA HIS A 2 -39.55 34.39 16.43
C HIS A 2 -39.30 33.98 14.98
N SER A 3 -38.08 34.17 14.51
CA SER A 3 -37.69 33.77 13.15
C SER A 3 -37.27 32.30 13.14
N GLU A 4 -37.34 31.63 11.99
CA GLU A 4 -36.81 30.27 11.82
C GLU A 4 -35.35 30.16 12.30
N ARG A 5 -34.55 31.22 12.12
CA ARG A 5 -33.15 31.32 12.57
C ARG A 5 -33.00 31.18 14.08
N THR A 6 -34.00 31.61 14.86
CA THR A 6 -34.00 31.52 16.32
C THR A 6 -34.06 30.06 16.78
N ILE A 7 -34.80 29.21 16.06
CA ILE A 7 -34.92 27.78 16.38
C ILE A 7 -33.59 27.05 16.16
N TYR A 8 -32.89 27.34 15.06
CA TYR A 8 -31.57 26.76 14.79
C TYR A 8 -30.55 27.15 15.88
N ASN A 9 -30.58 28.40 16.35
CA ASN A 9 -29.71 28.84 17.44
C ASN A 9 -29.99 28.10 18.75
N TYR A 10 -31.26 27.84 19.08
CA TYR A 10 -31.62 27.10 20.30
C TYR A 10 -31.21 25.62 20.24
N VAL A 11 -31.28 25.00 19.06
CA VAL A 11 -30.74 23.64 18.85
C VAL A 11 -29.21 23.63 18.97
N ASP A 12 -28.53 24.66 18.46
CA ASP A 12 -27.08 24.83 18.63
C ASP A 12 -26.68 25.05 20.09
N TYR A 13 -27.49 25.76 20.88
CA TYR A 13 -27.29 25.94 22.31
C TYR A 13 -27.67 24.71 23.16
N GLY A 14 -28.14 23.63 22.55
CA GLY A 14 -28.52 22.41 23.26
C GLY A 14 -29.74 22.57 24.18
N LEU A 15 -30.58 23.58 23.90
CA LEU A 15 -31.80 23.86 24.68
C LEU A 15 -32.93 22.87 24.37
N PHE A 16 -32.77 22.06 23.31
CA PHE A 16 -33.68 21.00 22.92
C PHE A 16 -32.98 19.64 22.93
N THR A 17 -33.77 18.57 22.99
CA THR A 17 -33.29 17.18 22.83
C THR A 17 -32.86 16.87 21.39
N ALA A 18 -33.42 17.59 20.42
CA ALA A 18 -33.00 17.52 19.02
C ALA A 18 -31.57 18.05 18.86
N ARG A 19 -30.77 17.37 18.04
CA ARG A 19 -29.37 17.74 17.75
C ARG A 19 -29.26 18.25 16.32
N ASN A 20 -28.12 18.88 16.03
CA ASN A 20 -27.80 19.37 14.68
C ASN A 20 -27.89 18.32 13.57
N ILE A 21 -27.70 17.04 13.91
CA ILE A 21 -27.83 15.91 12.98
C ILE A 21 -29.29 15.62 12.59
N ASP A 22 -30.26 16.09 13.38
CA ASP A 22 -31.68 15.86 13.19
C ASP A 22 -32.33 16.99 12.34
N LEU A 23 -31.57 18.04 12.01
CA LEU A 23 -32.07 19.21 11.28
C LEU A 23 -31.99 18.99 9.75
N PRO A 24 -33.11 19.08 9.01
CA PRO A 24 -33.18 18.67 7.59
C PRO A 24 -32.38 19.56 6.63
N ARG A 25 -32.08 20.81 7.01
CA ARG A 25 -31.34 21.77 6.17
C ARG A 25 -29.93 22.07 6.66
N LYS A 26 -29.47 21.41 7.73
CA LYS A 26 -28.11 21.64 8.25
C LYS A 26 -27.13 20.73 7.52
N VAL A 27 -25.99 21.27 7.11
CA VAL A 27 -24.95 20.50 6.41
C VAL A 27 -24.41 19.44 7.37
N VAL A 28 -24.57 18.17 7.00
CA VAL A 28 -24.03 17.03 7.73
C VAL A 28 -22.88 16.42 6.93
N TYR A 29 -21.76 16.11 7.59
CA TYR A 29 -20.71 15.31 6.98
C TYR A 29 -21.21 13.88 6.75
N ARG A 30 -21.01 13.35 5.53
CA ARG A 30 -21.30 11.95 5.24
C ARG A 30 -20.57 11.06 6.25
N PRO A 31 -21.24 10.05 6.86
CA PRO A 31 -20.57 9.09 7.73
C PRO A 31 -19.31 8.54 7.05
N ARG A 32 -18.17 8.58 7.74
CA ARG A 32 -16.94 7.98 7.22
C ARG A 32 -17.20 6.50 6.98
N LYS A 33 -16.93 6.01 5.76
CA LYS A 33 -16.86 4.57 5.50
C LYS A 33 -15.81 4.00 6.46
N LYS A 34 -16.15 2.94 7.20
CA LYS A 34 -15.16 2.21 7.98
C LYS A 34 -14.07 1.77 7.01
N SER A 35 -12.81 2.07 7.32
CA SER A 35 -11.69 1.47 6.59
C SER A 35 -11.84 -0.03 6.69
N ALA A 36 -11.86 -0.73 5.56
CA ALA A 36 -11.68 -2.17 5.60
C ALA A 36 -10.38 -2.45 6.34
N ASP A 37 -10.39 -3.46 7.21
CA ASP A 37 -9.18 -3.93 7.87
C ASP A 37 -8.33 -4.60 6.78
N HIS A 38 -7.59 -3.78 6.05
CA HIS A 38 -6.60 -4.27 5.12
C HIS A 38 -5.55 -4.98 5.96
N PHE A 39 -5.25 -6.23 5.61
CA PHE A 39 -4.13 -6.98 6.16
C PHE A 39 -2.89 -6.09 6.09
N LYS A 40 -2.57 -5.46 7.22
CA LYS A 40 -1.50 -4.47 7.27
C LYS A 40 -0.25 -5.26 7.55
N VAL A 41 0.59 -5.40 6.53
CA VAL A 41 1.95 -5.92 6.69
C VAL A 41 2.55 -5.26 7.93
N ASP A 42 3.04 -6.07 8.87
CA ASP A 42 3.56 -5.58 10.14
C ASP A 42 4.66 -4.55 9.86
N LYS A 43 4.53 -3.36 10.46
CA LYS A 43 5.49 -2.27 10.27
C LYS A 43 6.88 -2.64 10.77
N SER A 44 6.97 -3.62 11.68
CA SER A 44 8.25 -4.18 12.13
C SER A 44 9.12 -4.69 10.96
N CYS A 45 8.51 -5.05 9.82
CA CYS A 45 9.24 -5.52 8.64
C CYS A 45 10.21 -4.48 8.06
N ARG A 46 10.05 -3.19 8.41
CA ARG A 46 10.93 -2.09 7.94
C ARG A 46 12.16 -1.88 8.82
N VAL A 47 12.19 -2.45 10.02
CA VAL A 47 13.32 -2.31 10.94
C VAL A 47 14.54 -3.00 10.30
N GLY A 48 15.66 -2.27 10.18
CA GLY A 48 16.88 -2.76 9.54
C GLY A 48 16.79 -2.89 8.01
N ARG A 49 15.75 -2.30 7.38
CA ARG A 49 15.55 -2.30 5.92
C ARG A 49 15.38 -0.88 5.38
N THR A 50 16.01 0.09 6.01
CA THR A 50 16.03 1.48 5.52
C THR A 50 17.07 1.64 4.41
N TYR A 51 17.00 2.77 3.69
CA TYR A 51 18.01 3.11 2.69
C TYR A 51 19.39 3.30 3.32
N GLU A 52 19.46 3.84 4.54
CA GLU A 52 20.71 3.98 5.28
C GLU A 52 21.31 2.62 5.63
N ASP A 53 20.47 1.66 6.07
CA ASP A 53 20.91 0.28 6.32
C ASP A 53 21.49 -0.36 5.05
N PHE A 54 20.82 -0.17 3.91
CA PHE A 54 21.30 -0.64 2.61
C PHE A 54 22.65 -0.04 2.22
N LEU A 55 22.82 1.28 2.36
CA LEU A 55 24.10 1.94 2.07
C LEU A 55 25.22 1.47 2.98
N ASN A 56 24.93 1.22 4.26
CA ASN A 56 25.93 0.71 5.19
C ASN A 56 26.32 -0.73 4.85
N PHE A 57 25.35 -1.58 4.50
CA PHE A 57 25.60 -2.94 4.03
C PHE A 57 26.49 -2.96 2.78
N LEU A 58 26.24 -2.11 1.79
CA LEU A 58 27.07 -2.04 0.59
C LEU A 58 28.50 -1.54 0.84
N LYS A 59 28.72 -0.70 1.86
CA LYS A 59 30.09 -0.30 2.26
C LYS A 59 30.89 -1.47 2.81
N GLU A 60 30.23 -2.35 3.57
CA GLU A 60 30.84 -3.55 4.15
C GLU A 60 31.02 -4.66 3.10
N HIS A 61 30.18 -4.69 2.07
CA HIS A 61 30.17 -5.70 1.02
C HIS A 61 30.14 -5.09 -0.40
N PRO A 62 31.25 -4.49 -0.85
CA PRO A 62 31.31 -3.77 -2.13
C PRO A 62 31.07 -4.65 -3.35
N ASP A 63 31.35 -5.95 -3.26
CA ASP A 63 31.17 -6.92 -4.35
C ASP A 63 29.72 -7.45 -4.45
N THR A 64 28.81 -6.98 -3.60
CA THR A 64 27.41 -7.44 -3.65
C THR A 64 26.72 -6.95 -4.92
N PRO A 65 26.17 -7.84 -5.76
CA PRO A 65 25.39 -7.42 -6.91
C PRO A 65 24.08 -6.76 -6.45
N VAL A 66 23.80 -5.55 -6.93
CA VAL A 66 22.55 -4.86 -6.67
C VAL A 66 21.51 -5.26 -7.72
N VAL A 67 20.35 -5.71 -7.23
CA VAL A 67 19.20 -6.10 -8.05
C VAL A 67 17.98 -5.30 -7.59
N GLU A 68 17.27 -4.72 -8.55
CA GLU A 68 16.02 -4.00 -8.33
C GLU A 68 14.83 -4.87 -8.74
N ILE A 69 13.79 -4.89 -7.92
CA ILE A 69 12.57 -5.64 -8.19
C ILE A 69 11.38 -4.70 -8.08
N ASP A 70 10.52 -4.69 -9.08
CA ASP A 70 9.28 -3.91 -9.05
C ASP A 70 8.10 -4.67 -9.66
N THR A 71 6.89 -4.18 -9.42
CA THR A 71 5.67 -4.66 -10.06
C THR A 71 5.00 -3.54 -10.82
N VAL A 72 4.91 -3.72 -12.13
CA VAL A 72 4.16 -2.82 -13.01
C VAL A 72 2.71 -3.31 -13.12
N GLU A 73 1.78 -2.47 -12.70
CA GLU A 73 0.34 -2.69 -12.88
C GLU A 73 -0.15 -1.85 -14.06
N GLY A 74 -0.61 -2.50 -15.14
CA GLY A 74 -1.14 -1.80 -16.31
C GLY A 74 -2.58 -1.30 -16.07
N THR A 75 -3.50 -2.24 -15.92
CA THR A 75 -4.91 -1.96 -15.57
C THR A 75 -5.20 -2.48 -14.17
N LYS A 76 -5.84 -1.65 -13.33
CA LYS A 76 -6.20 -2.06 -11.97
C LYS A 76 -7.04 -3.34 -11.95
N GLY A 77 -6.58 -4.34 -11.21
CA GLY A 77 -7.23 -5.65 -11.11
C GLY A 77 -7.03 -6.56 -12.33
N GLY A 78 -6.16 -6.18 -13.27
CA GLY A 78 -5.70 -7.04 -14.36
C GLY A 78 -4.40 -7.77 -14.01
N LYS A 79 -3.77 -8.37 -15.03
CA LYS A 79 -2.44 -8.98 -14.88
C LYS A 79 -1.39 -7.91 -14.56
N VAL A 80 -0.36 -8.32 -13.83
CA VAL A 80 0.76 -7.46 -13.44
C VAL A 80 2.08 -8.03 -13.96
N LEU A 81 3.07 -7.17 -14.14
CA LEU A 81 4.39 -7.55 -14.62
C LEU A 81 5.41 -7.40 -13.48
N LEU A 82 6.02 -8.51 -13.05
CA LEU A 82 7.18 -8.48 -12.17
C LEU A 82 8.43 -8.18 -13.00
N THR A 83 9.20 -7.17 -12.63
CA THR A 83 10.49 -6.86 -13.22
C THR A 83 11.61 -7.17 -12.23
N ILE A 84 12.69 -7.79 -12.71
CA ILE A 84 13.90 -8.07 -11.93
C ILE A 84 15.08 -7.53 -12.74
N HIS A 85 15.68 -6.45 -12.27
CA HIS A 85 16.71 -5.71 -12.98
C HIS A 85 18.07 -5.87 -12.30
N PHE A 86 18.98 -6.53 -12.99
CA PHE A 86 20.38 -6.68 -12.62
C PHE A 86 21.15 -5.45 -13.09
N ILE A 87 21.34 -4.47 -12.20
CA ILE A 87 21.87 -3.15 -12.55
C ILE A 87 23.27 -3.27 -13.16
N GLY A 88 24.12 -4.09 -12.56
CA GLY A 88 25.52 -4.24 -12.98
C GLY A 88 25.68 -4.78 -14.40
N SER A 89 24.78 -5.65 -14.85
CA SER A 89 24.78 -6.22 -16.21
C SER A 89 23.79 -5.55 -17.16
N GLN A 90 23.03 -4.56 -16.70
CA GLN A 90 21.94 -3.91 -17.44
C GLN A 90 20.94 -4.93 -18.02
N PHE A 91 20.73 -6.03 -17.31
CA PHE A 91 19.90 -7.14 -17.74
C PHE A 91 18.60 -7.14 -16.94
N MET A 92 17.46 -7.20 -17.61
CA MET A 92 16.15 -7.19 -16.97
C MET A 92 15.33 -8.42 -17.37
N LEU A 93 14.81 -9.13 -16.38
CA LEU A 93 13.81 -10.18 -16.56
C LEU A 93 12.42 -9.62 -16.28
N ALA A 94 11.43 -10.11 -17.02
CA ALA A 94 10.05 -9.70 -16.86
C ALA A 94 9.10 -10.91 -16.87
N PHE A 95 8.23 -11.01 -15.87
CA PHE A 95 7.28 -12.11 -15.71
C PHE A 95 5.86 -11.59 -15.55
N ILE A 96 4.95 -12.06 -16.41
CA ILE A 96 3.53 -11.76 -16.28
C ILE A 96 2.94 -12.63 -15.17
N ARG A 97 2.22 -12.01 -14.24
CA ARG A 97 1.53 -12.65 -13.12
C ARG A 97 0.05 -12.33 -13.16
N ASP A 98 -0.79 -13.30 -12.80
CA ASP A 98 -2.25 -13.14 -12.83
C ASP A 98 -2.80 -12.36 -11.63
N ALA A 99 -2.04 -12.25 -10.54
CA ALA A 99 -2.44 -11.53 -9.34
C ALA A 99 -1.27 -10.74 -8.75
N ASN A 100 -1.57 -9.61 -8.10
CA ASN A 100 -0.57 -8.83 -7.37
C ASN A 100 -0.49 -9.27 -5.90
N THR A 101 -0.04 -10.51 -5.68
CA THR A 101 0.11 -11.11 -4.33
C THR A 101 1.55 -11.52 -4.10
N SER A 102 1.96 -11.60 -2.82
CA SER A 102 3.29 -12.13 -2.46
C SER A 102 3.50 -13.55 -2.97
N GLN A 103 2.46 -14.39 -2.94
CA GLN A 103 2.52 -15.77 -3.41
C GLN A 103 2.94 -15.83 -4.89
N SER A 104 2.30 -15.04 -5.76
CA SER A 104 2.66 -15.03 -7.18
C SER A 104 4.09 -14.54 -7.48
N VAL A 105 4.73 -13.81 -6.56
CA VAL A 105 6.15 -13.47 -6.65
C VAL A 105 7.00 -14.67 -6.23
N ILE A 106 6.65 -15.32 -5.12
CA ILE A 106 7.32 -16.55 -4.63
C ILE A 106 7.32 -17.62 -5.73
N ASP A 107 6.18 -17.84 -6.39
CA ASP A 107 6.05 -18.83 -7.46
C ASP A 107 7.06 -18.59 -8.61
N VAL A 108 7.34 -17.32 -8.94
CA VAL A 108 8.36 -16.97 -9.95
C VAL A 108 9.76 -17.30 -9.47
N PHE A 109 10.09 -16.99 -8.21
CA PHE A 109 11.40 -17.31 -7.63
C PHE A 109 11.60 -18.81 -7.47
N GLU A 110 10.58 -19.56 -7.04
CA GLU A 110 10.62 -21.03 -7.00
C GLU A 110 10.82 -21.60 -8.40
N GLN A 111 10.12 -21.08 -9.41
CA GLN A 111 10.32 -21.52 -10.79
C GLN A 111 11.75 -21.25 -11.28
N LEU A 112 12.31 -20.07 -10.98
CA LEU A 112 13.69 -19.74 -11.32
C LEU A 112 14.67 -20.68 -10.61
N TYR A 113 14.46 -20.92 -9.32
CA TYR A 113 15.28 -21.81 -8.50
C TYR A 113 15.27 -23.24 -9.05
N LEU A 114 14.09 -23.78 -9.36
CA LEU A 114 13.94 -25.13 -9.93
C LEU A 114 14.60 -25.28 -11.31
N LYS A 115 14.65 -24.20 -12.11
CA LYS A 115 15.23 -24.22 -13.46
C LYS A 115 16.74 -24.01 -13.46
N LEU A 116 17.24 -23.11 -12.62
CA LEU A 116 18.66 -22.73 -12.58
C LEU A 116 19.46 -23.65 -11.65
N GLY A 117 18.79 -24.29 -10.69
CA GLY A 117 19.41 -25.15 -9.70
C GLY A 117 20.10 -24.38 -8.59
N LEU A 118 20.48 -25.11 -7.55
CA LEU A 118 21.02 -24.59 -6.29
C LEU A 118 22.40 -23.94 -6.46
N GLU A 119 23.18 -24.36 -7.46
CA GLU A 119 24.54 -23.84 -7.67
C GLU A 119 24.56 -22.41 -8.25
N VAL A 120 23.44 -21.97 -8.83
CA VAL A 120 23.30 -20.66 -9.48
C VAL A 120 22.54 -19.66 -8.58
N PHE A 121 21.91 -20.14 -7.51
CA PHE A 121 21.01 -19.37 -6.63
C PHE A 121 21.61 -19.10 -5.25
#